data_AF-A0A7V4IJY1-F1
#
_entry.id   AF-A0A7V4IJY1-F1
#
_cell.length_a   1.000
_cell.length_b   1.000
_cell.length_c   1.000
_cell.angle_alpha   90.00
_cell.angle_beta   90.00
_cell.angle_gamma   90.00
#
_symmetry.space_group_name_H-M   'P 1'
#
loop_
_entity.id
_entity.type
_entity.pdbx_description
1 polymer ?
#
loop_
_entity_poly.entity_id
_entity_poly.type
_entity_poly.pdbx_seq_one_letter_code
_entity_poly.pdbx_strand_id
1 'polypeptide(L)'
;MARNRTKKKFIERLLFSQLFMTVLGLGILLLLSFPMAKIISQKHKIDSEIYALEKEIDAFQGKNDALKKTIEYMESEQFTEEQLRLKLGLKKPGEGVIAVKGDDGKDQRKDNGSNIEDNVFTIAGLGKNEKKKKTNPEKWLEYFLKKRKIN
;
A
#
# COMPACT_ATOMS: atom_id res chain seq x y z
N MET A 1 63.37 4.08 48.12
CA MET A 1 62.56 3.99 46.87
C MET A 1 63.03 2.82 46.01
N ALA A 2 62.39 1.65 46.04
CA ALA A 2 62.67 0.55 45.10
C ALA A 2 61.53 -0.48 45.06
N ARG A 3 60.45 -0.25 44.30
CA ARG A 3 59.37 -1.25 44.12
C ARG A 3 58.78 -1.33 42.71
N ASN A 4 59.49 -0.88 41.66
CA ASN A 4 58.94 -0.85 40.30
C ASN A 4 59.69 -1.66 39.22
N ARG A 5 60.79 -2.36 39.53
CA ARG A 5 61.52 -3.12 38.50
C ARG A 5 60.92 -4.50 38.18
N THR A 6 60.17 -5.11 39.10
CA THR A 6 59.65 -6.48 38.93
C THR A 6 58.40 -6.54 38.05
N LYS A 7 57.55 -5.51 38.08
CA LYS A 7 56.31 -5.46 37.26
C LYS A 7 56.60 -5.43 35.76
N LYS A 8 57.68 -4.77 35.34
CA LYS A 8 58.09 -4.67 33.92
C LYS A 8 58.40 -6.05 33.31
N LYS A 9 59.19 -6.87 34.02
CA LYS A 9 59.55 -8.22 33.55
C LYS A 9 58.37 -9.19 33.51
N PHE A 10 57.37 -8.99 34.38
CA PHE A 10 56.16 -9.81 34.39
C PHE A 10 55.22 -9.44 33.21
N ILE A 11 55.09 -8.15 32.92
CA ILE A 11 54.32 -7.65 31.76
C ILE A 11 54.98 -8.08 30.45
N GLU A 12 56.31 -7.92 30.31
CA GLU A 12 57.03 -8.38 29.11
C GLU A 12 56.83 -9.88 28.86
N ARG A 13 56.86 -10.71 29.92
CA ARG A 13 56.66 -12.16 29.82
C ARG A 13 55.20 -12.56 29.55
N LEU A 14 54.24 -11.77 30.02
CA LEU A 14 52.81 -11.93 29.68
C LEU A 14 52.54 -11.55 28.22
N LEU A 15 53.06 -10.40 27.76
CA LEU A 15 52.89 -9.90 26.40
C LEU A 15 53.57 -10.79 25.34
N PHE A 16 54.68 -11.43 25.67
CA PHE A 16 55.39 -12.38 24.79
C PHE A 16 54.94 -13.85 24.97
N SER A 17 53.92 -14.12 25.79
CA SER A 17 53.39 -15.47 25.91
C SER A 17 52.49 -15.81 24.71
N GLN A 18 52.67 -17.01 24.14
CA GLN A 18 51.90 -17.47 22.98
C GLN A 18 50.38 -17.41 23.22
N LEU A 19 49.93 -17.67 24.45
CA LEU A 19 48.53 -17.58 24.84
C LEU A 19 48.00 -16.15 24.83
N PHE A 20 48.77 -15.17 25.32
CA PHE A 20 48.36 -13.76 25.29
C PHE A 20 48.19 -13.26 23.86
N MET A 21 49.13 -13.60 22.96
CA MET A 21 49.03 -13.20 21.55
C MET A 21 47.82 -13.84 20.86
N THR A 22 47.49 -15.09 21.22
CA THR A 22 46.32 -15.80 20.69
C THR A 22 45.00 -15.17 21.16
N VAL A 23 44.90 -14.84 22.46
CA VAL A 23 43.71 -14.20 23.03
C VAL A 23 43.56 -12.77 22.51
N LEU A 24 44.67 -12.03 22.35
CA LEU A 24 44.66 -10.68 21.78
C LEU A 24 44.22 -10.71 20.32
N GLY A 25 44.75 -11.65 19.51
CA GLY A 25 44.35 -11.84 18.12
C GLY A 25 42.87 -12.21 17.99
N LEU A 26 42.39 -13.14 18.83
CA LEU A 26 40.97 -13.52 18.87
C LEU A 26 40.08 -12.36 19.33
N GLY A 27 40.53 -11.57 20.32
CA GLY A 27 39.85 -10.38 20.79
C GLY A 27 39.72 -9.32 19.70
N ILE A 28 40.79 -9.05 18.96
CA ILE A 28 40.79 -8.13 17.82
C ILE A 28 39.85 -8.65 16.71
N LEU A 29 39.88 -9.95 16.42
CA LEU A 29 39.00 -10.58 15.43
C LEU A 29 37.52 -10.43 15.82
N LEU A 30 37.19 -10.67 17.09
CA LEU A 30 35.84 -10.48 17.62
C LEU A 30 35.42 -9.01 17.58
N LEU A 31 36.33 -8.08 17.91
CA LEU A 31 36.08 -6.65 17.88
C LEU A 31 35.78 -6.14 16.46
N LEU A 32 36.48 -6.68 15.46
CA LEU A 32 36.24 -6.42 14.03
C LEU A 32 34.96 -7.10 13.51
N SER A 33 34.55 -8.23 14.10
CA SER A 33 33.32 -8.95 13.71
C SER A 33 32.05 -8.28 14.22
N PHE A 34 32.12 -7.60 15.37
CA PHE A 34 30.98 -6.93 16.01
C PHE A 34 30.28 -5.88 15.12
N PRO A 35 30.99 -4.96 14.42
CA PRO A 35 30.34 -3.99 13.53
C PRO A 35 29.61 -4.65 12.35
N MET A 36 30.04 -5.84 11.91
CA MET A 36 29.44 -6.53 10.76
C MET A 36 27.99 -6.96 11.01
N ALA A 37 27.67 -7.38 12.23
CA ALA A 37 26.32 -7.78 12.62
C ALA A 37 25.31 -6.62 12.56
N LYS A 38 25.75 -5.39 12.89
CA LYS A 38 24.89 -4.20 12.88
C LYS A 38 24.63 -3.69 11.46
N ILE A 39 25.58 -3.90 10.55
CA ILE A 39 25.47 -3.46 9.14
C ILE A 39 24.42 -4.29 8.40
N ILE A 40 24.32 -5.59 8.68
CA ILE A 40 23.37 -6.49 8.02
C ILE A 40 21.92 -6.08 8.30
N SER A 41 21.58 -5.74 9.55
CA SER A 41 20.21 -5.33 9.90
C SER A 41 19.83 -3.98 9.30
N GLN A 42 20.76 -3.03 9.22
CA GLN A 42 20.55 -1.75 8.56
C GLN A 42 20.36 -1.91 7.05
N LYS A 43 21.17 -2.76 6.43
CA LYS A 43 21.07 -3.04 5.00
C LYS A 43 19.71 -3.62 4.62
N HIS A 44 19.22 -4.61 5.36
CA HIS A 44 17.89 -5.18 5.11
C HIS A 44 16.76 -4.17 5.22
N LYS A 45 16.85 -3.23 6.18
CA LYS A 45 15.86 -2.17 6.33
C LYS A 45 15.89 -1.22 5.12
N ILE A 46 17.07 -0.79 4.69
CA ILE A 46 17.24 0.08 3.52
C ILE A 46 16.73 -0.60 2.26
N ASP A 47 17.10 -1.87 2.03
CA ASP A 47 16.64 -2.64 0.86
C ASP A 47 15.10 -2.77 0.85
N SER A 48 14.48 -2.95 2.02
CA SER A 48 13.01 -2.99 2.14
C SER A 48 12.34 -1.65 1.85
N GLU A 49 12.97 -0.54 2.25
CA GLU A 49 12.49 0.81 1.96
C GLU A 49 12.61 1.12 0.46
N ILE A 50 13.71 0.73 -0.18
CA ILE A 50 13.91 0.84 -1.63
C ILE A 50 12.81 0.06 -2.37
N TYR A 51 12.58 -1.20 -2.01
CA TYR A 51 11.55 -2.02 -2.65
C TYR A 51 10.14 -1.43 -2.47
N ALA A 52 9.85 -0.86 -1.30
CA ALA A 52 8.57 -0.20 -1.05
C ALA A 52 8.40 1.05 -1.93
N LEU A 53 9.45 1.86 -2.08
CA LEU A 53 9.46 3.05 -2.93
C LEU A 53 9.32 2.70 -4.41
N GLU A 54 10.03 1.69 -4.90
CA GLU A 54 9.90 1.19 -6.28
C GLU A 54 8.46 0.77 -6.58
N LYS A 55 7.86 -0.01 -5.68
CA LYS A 55 6.46 -0.42 -5.82
C LYS A 55 5.49 0.76 -5.84
N GLU A 56 5.78 1.81 -5.07
CA GLU A 56 4.98 3.02 -5.05
C GLU A 56 5.10 3.80 -6.37
N ILE A 57 6.31 3.87 -6.94
CA ILE A 57 6.55 4.46 -8.27
C ILE A 57 5.76 3.70 -9.34
N ASP A 58 5.83 2.38 -9.36
CA ASP A 58 5.08 1.55 -10.33
C ASP A 58 3.57 1.77 -10.21
N ALA A 59 3.06 1.87 -8.98
CA ALA A 59 1.65 2.17 -8.75
C ALA A 59 1.26 3.57 -9.24
N PHE A 60 2.13 4.57 -9.08
CA PHE A 60 1.89 5.92 -9.61
C PHE A 60 1.97 5.97 -11.14
N GLN A 61 2.90 5.26 -11.76
CA GLN A 61 2.99 5.15 -13.22
C GLN A 61 1.73 4.50 -13.79
N GLY A 62 1.26 3.38 -13.21
CA GLY A 62 0.03 2.72 -13.65
C GLY A 62 -1.21 3.61 -13.52
N LYS A 63 -1.30 4.42 -12.45
CA LYS A 63 -2.37 5.42 -12.29
C LYS A 63 -2.30 6.53 -13.34
N ASN A 64 -1.09 7.00 -13.66
CA ASN A 64 -0.88 8.03 -14.67
C ASN A 64 -1.31 7.52 -16.05
N ASP A 65 -0.91 6.30 -16.42
CA ASP A 65 -1.32 5.67 -17.68
C ASP A 65 -2.83 5.47 -17.77
N ALA A 66 -3.48 5.03 -16.68
CA ALA A 66 -4.92 4.88 -16.64
C ALA A 66 -5.65 6.24 -16.81
N LEU A 67 -5.13 7.29 -16.18
CA LEU A 67 -5.68 8.63 -16.30
C LEU A 67 -5.51 9.17 -17.72
N LYS A 68 -4.34 8.95 -18.34
CA LYS A 68 -4.06 9.33 -19.72
C LYS A 68 -5.01 8.65 -20.70
N LYS A 69 -5.24 7.34 -20.55
CA LYS A 69 -6.22 6.59 -21.35
C LYS A 69 -7.65 7.12 -21.18
N THR A 70 -8.00 7.53 -19.96
CA THR A 70 -9.33 8.10 -19.68
C THR A 70 -9.49 9.45 -20.39
N ILE A 71 -8.47 10.31 -20.35
CA ILE A 71 -8.46 11.59 -21.09
C ILE A 71 -8.59 11.33 -22.59
N GLU A 72 -7.78 10.42 -23.13
CA GLU A 72 -7.81 10.05 -24.56
C GLU A 72 -9.19 9.52 -25.00
N TYR A 73 -9.85 8.70 -24.17
CA TYR A 73 -11.21 8.25 -24.42
C TYR A 73 -12.21 9.43 -24.41
N MET A 74 -12.10 10.34 -23.45
CA MET A 74 -12.98 11.52 -23.38
C MET A 74 -12.79 12.48 -24.57
N GLU A 75 -11.57 12.56 -25.12
CA GLU A 75 -11.26 13.34 -26.31
C GLU A 75 -11.67 12.65 -27.62
N SER A 76 -11.94 11.34 -27.58
CA SER A 76 -12.28 10.56 -28.76
C SER A 76 -13.67 10.88 -29.33
N GLU A 77 -13.82 10.67 -30.64
CA GLU A 77 -15.12 10.77 -31.32
C GLU A 77 -16.14 9.77 -30.76
N GLN A 78 -15.70 8.63 -30.20
CA GLN A 78 -16.59 7.64 -29.58
C GLN A 78 -17.31 8.21 -28.36
N PHE A 79 -16.61 8.94 -27.49
CA PHE A 79 -17.25 9.60 -26.35
C PHE A 79 -18.22 10.69 -26.80
N THR A 80 -17.87 11.41 -27.87
CA THR A 80 -18.78 12.40 -28.48
C THR A 80 -20.04 11.73 -29.03
N GLU A 81 -19.90 10.61 -29.75
CA GLU A 81 -21.02 9.82 -30.28
C GLU A 81 -21.92 9.29 -29.16
N GLU A 82 -21.34 8.77 -28.08
CA GLU A 82 -22.07 8.32 -26.90
C GLU A 82 -22.83 9.45 -26.22
N GLN A 83 -22.21 10.63 -26.06
CA GLN A 83 -22.86 11.81 -25.51
C GLN A 83 -23.99 12.33 -26.42
N LEU A 84 -23.82 12.28 -27.74
CA LEU A 84 -24.87 12.62 -28.71
C LEU A 84 -26.04 11.64 -28.64
N ARG A 85 -25.78 10.34 -28.50
CA ARG A 85 -26.79 9.30 -28.27
C ARG A 85 -27.56 9.53 -26.97
N LEU A 86 -26.85 9.80 -25.87
CA LEU A 86 -27.44 10.00 -24.55
C LEU A 86 -28.24 11.31 -24.45
N LYS A 87 -27.70 12.41 -24.96
CA LYS A 87 -28.29 13.75 -24.78
C LYS A 87 -29.27 14.14 -25.87
N LEU A 88 -29.03 13.72 -27.11
CA LEU A 88 -29.82 14.13 -28.28
C LEU A 88 -30.64 12.98 -28.86
N GLY A 89 -30.52 11.76 -28.31
CA GLY A 89 -31.19 10.58 -28.86
C GLY A 89 -30.75 10.26 -30.30
N LEU A 90 -29.62 10.82 -30.76
CA LEU A 90 -29.17 10.73 -32.15
C LEU A 90 -28.78 9.29 -32.50
N LYS A 91 -29.31 8.81 -33.63
CA LYS A 91 -29.07 7.46 -34.16
C LYS A 91 -28.26 7.51 -35.44
N LYS A 92 -27.50 6.46 -35.75
CA LYS A 92 -26.77 6.35 -37.02
C LYS A 92 -27.74 6.29 -38.20
N PRO A 93 -27.38 6.81 -39.39
CA PRO A 93 -28.18 6.65 -40.59
C PRO A 93 -28.35 5.15 -40.89
N GLY A 94 -29.57 4.62 -40.71
CA GLY A 94 -29.90 3.20 -40.90
C GLY A 94 -30.47 2.47 -39.68
N GLU A 95 -30.57 3.10 -38.51
CA GLU A 95 -31.07 2.47 -37.27
C GLU A 95 -32.58 2.71 -37.07
N GLY A 96 -33.40 1.65 -37.15
CA GLY A 96 -34.86 1.72 -36.99
C GLY A 96 -35.31 2.09 -35.57
N VAL A 97 -36.32 2.96 -35.45
CA VAL A 97 -36.98 3.30 -34.18
C VAL A 97 -38.31 2.55 -34.11
N ILE A 98 -38.43 1.59 -33.20
CA ILE A 98 -39.71 0.99 -32.85
C ILE A 98 -40.28 1.81 -31.68
N ALA A 99 -41.19 2.74 -31.98
CA ALA A 99 -41.98 3.40 -30.96
C ALA A 99 -43.11 2.44 -30.55
N VAL A 100 -42.98 1.83 -29.37
CA VAL A 100 -44.07 1.04 -28.78
C VAL A 100 -45.14 2.03 -28.30
N LYS A 101 -46.20 2.21 -29.09
CA LYS A 101 -47.41 2.91 -28.66
C LYS A 101 -48.14 1.98 -27.70
N GLY A 102 -48.05 2.28 -26.41
CA GLY A 102 -48.84 1.60 -25.39
C GLY A 102 -50.33 1.86 -25.65
N ASP A 103 -51.06 0.79 -25.88
CA ASP A 103 -52.51 0.78 -26.00
C ASP A 103 -53.13 1.21 -24.66
N ASP A 104 -54.18 2.01 -24.78
CA ASP A 104 -54.77 2.84 -23.75
C ASP A 104 -55.42 1.98 -22.66
N GLY A 105 -54.99 2.10 -21.39
CA GLY A 105 -55.55 1.22 -20.36
C GLY A 105 -55.15 1.47 -18.92
N LYS A 106 -55.68 2.55 -18.34
CA LYS A 106 -55.95 2.76 -16.90
C LYS A 106 -54.78 3.06 -15.98
N ASP A 107 -54.78 4.34 -15.60
CA ASP A 107 -54.33 4.93 -14.36
C ASP A 107 -54.54 4.03 -13.13
N GLN A 108 -53.44 3.53 -12.54
CA GLN A 108 -53.31 3.20 -11.12
C GLN A 108 -51.85 3.40 -10.69
N ARG A 109 -51.48 4.64 -10.35
CA ARG A 109 -50.41 4.89 -9.39
C ARG A 109 -50.81 4.26 -8.04
N LYS A 110 -50.31 3.06 -7.77
CA LYS A 110 -50.11 2.58 -6.39
C LYS A 110 -48.66 2.83 -6.02
N ASP A 111 -48.48 3.88 -5.24
CA ASP A 111 -47.30 4.13 -4.45
C ASP A 111 -47.11 2.96 -3.48
N ASN A 112 -46.07 2.16 -3.69
CA ASN A 112 -45.57 1.17 -2.74
C ASN A 112 -44.06 1.37 -2.69
N GLY A 113 -43.62 1.94 -1.57
CA GLY A 113 -42.26 2.41 -1.33
C GLY A 113 -41.16 1.40 -1.65
N SER A 114 -40.26 1.84 -2.51
CA SER A 114 -38.81 1.63 -2.50
C SER A 114 -38.29 0.38 -1.78
N ASN A 115 -38.07 -0.70 -2.53
CA ASN A 115 -37.03 -1.70 -2.23
C ASN A 115 -36.39 -2.22 -3.52
N ILE A 116 -36.17 -1.34 -4.49
CA ILE A 116 -35.42 -1.67 -5.70
C ILE A 116 -34.50 -0.49 -6.03
N GLU A 117 -33.48 -0.31 -5.21
CA GLU A 117 -32.23 0.31 -5.68
C GLU A 117 -31.09 -0.63 -5.29
N ASP A 118 -30.10 -0.71 -6.18
CA ASP A 118 -28.76 -1.26 -5.94
C ASP A 118 -28.51 -2.76 -6.15
N ASN A 119 -28.93 -3.34 -7.28
CA ASN A 119 -28.23 -4.53 -7.82
C ASN A 119 -28.15 -4.55 -9.36
N VAL A 120 -27.84 -3.42 -10.00
CA VAL A 120 -27.50 -3.41 -11.46
C VAL A 120 -25.99 -3.54 -11.69
N PHE A 121 -25.15 -3.33 -10.67
CA PHE A 121 -23.69 -3.50 -10.75
C PHE A 121 -23.19 -4.49 -9.70
N THR A 122 -23.41 -5.78 -9.93
CA THR A 122 -22.74 -6.82 -9.12
C THR A 122 -21.42 -7.19 -9.78
N ILE A 123 -20.32 -6.59 -9.33
CA ILE A 123 -18.96 -7.02 -9.71
C ILE A 123 -18.67 -8.35 -8.98
N ALA A 124 -18.41 -9.42 -9.74
CA ALA A 124 -18.00 -10.70 -9.18
C ALA A 124 -16.68 -10.54 -8.39
N GLY A 125 -16.75 -10.74 -7.07
CA GLY A 125 -15.58 -10.63 -6.15
C GLY A 125 -15.81 -9.71 -4.95
N LEU A 126 -16.84 -8.85 -4.97
CA LEU A 126 -17.22 -8.04 -3.82
C LEU A 126 -18.27 -8.76 -2.98
N GLY A 127 -17.83 -9.81 -2.28
CA GLY A 127 -18.62 -10.40 -1.21
C GLY A 127 -19.00 -9.32 -0.20
N LYS A 128 -20.31 -9.15 0.03
CA LYS A 128 -20.90 -8.27 1.06
C LYS A 128 -20.39 -8.70 2.43
N ASN A 129 -19.21 -8.20 2.80
CA ASN A 129 -18.81 -8.13 4.18
C ASN A 129 -19.56 -6.95 4.76
N GLU A 130 -20.73 -7.22 5.35
CA GLU A 130 -21.45 -6.25 6.18
C GLU A 130 -20.63 -5.96 7.45
N LYS A 131 -19.53 -5.24 7.28
CA LYS A 131 -18.88 -4.58 8.40
C LYS A 131 -19.80 -3.43 8.78
N LYS A 132 -20.47 -3.60 9.92
CA LYS A 132 -21.32 -2.58 10.55
C LYS A 132 -20.72 -1.19 10.31
N LYS A 133 -21.47 -0.31 9.64
CA LYS A 133 -21.03 1.06 9.36
C LYS A 133 -20.81 1.77 10.70
N LYS A 134 -19.57 1.77 11.19
CA LYS A 134 -19.19 2.49 12.41
C LYS A 134 -19.51 3.97 12.21
N THR A 135 -20.13 4.57 13.21
CA THR A 135 -20.42 6.01 13.19
C THR A 135 -19.10 6.79 13.23
N ASN A 136 -19.10 8.03 12.71
CA ASN A 136 -17.89 8.84 12.70
C ASN A 136 -17.28 9.04 14.11
N PRO A 137 -18.06 9.28 15.18
CA PRO A 137 -17.51 9.38 16.54
C PRO A 137 -16.77 8.10 17.01
N GLU A 138 -17.29 6.92 16.69
CA GLU A 138 -16.64 5.64 17.04
C GLU A 138 -15.28 5.48 16.35
N LYS A 139 -15.16 5.94 15.10
CA LYS A 139 -13.88 5.92 14.37
C LYS A 139 -12.84 6.81 15.04
N TRP A 140 -13.24 7.99 15.48
CA TRP A 140 -12.37 8.93 16.19
C TRP A 140 -11.90 8.37 17.53
N LEU A 141 -12.80 7.76 18.30
CA LEU A 141 -12.44 7.10 19.56
C LEU A 141 -11.44 5.96 19.33
N GLU A 142 -11.66 5.11 18.33
CA GLU A 142 -10.70 4.04 18.02
C GLU A 142 -9.33 4.61 17.67
N TYR A 143 -9.26 5.63 16.80
CA TYR A 143 -7.99 6.24 16.38
C TYR A 143 -7.18 6.80 17.56
N PHE A 144 -7.84 7.55 18.46
CA PHE A 144 -7.15 8.21 19.57
C PHE A 144 -6.86 7.30 20.77
N LEU A 145 -7.70 6.29 21.04
CA LEU A 145 -7.52 5.42 22.20
C LEU A 145 -6.72 4.14 21.89
N LYS A 146 -6.74 3.63 20.65
CA LYS A 146 -6.01 2.41 20.28
C LYS A 146 -4.50 2.62 20.20
N LYS A 147 -4.05 3.82 19.84
CA LYS A 147 -2.61 4.17 19.71
C LYS A 147 -1.87 4.30 21.06
N ARG A 148 -2.56 4.14 22.19
CA ARG A 148 -1.97 4.26 23.55
C ARG A 148 -1.66 2.93 24.24
N LYS A 149 -1.77 1.80 23.54
CA LYS A 149 -1.17 0.53 24.01
C LYS A 149 0.22 0.39 23.41
N ILE A 150 1.18 1.11 24.00
CA ILE A 150 2.59 0.83 23.87
C ILE A 150 2.89 -0.20 24.97
N ASN A 151 3.28 -1.41 24.57
CA ASN A 151 3.98 -2.37 25.41
C ASN A 151 5.26 -2.74 24.67
#